data_AF-A0AAW2Y8N9-F1
#
_entry.id   AF-A0AAW2Y8N9-F1
#
_cell.length_a   1.000
_cell.length_b   1.000
_cell.length_c   1.000
_cell.angle_alpha   90.00
_cell.angle_beta   90.00
_cell.angle_gamma   90.00
#
_symmetry.space_group_name_H-M   'P 1'
#
loop_
_entity.id
_entity.type
_entity.pdbx_description
1 polymer ?
#
loop_
_entity_poly.entity_id
_entity_poly.type
_entity_poly.pdbx_seq_one_letter_code
_entity_poly.pdbx_strand_id
1 'polypeptide(L)'
;MLMRKKTVLSRQLSRQSDAACLCAGDYNEVLRSNGKTGMCKPQWQIDDFRNALSDSDLTDLGYQGSKYTWCNRRQHPNTVWARLDRACGNSSWITQFANTKVVHKAAPYSDHSLLVISWGVDSGFQRGRRKKQFRFETR
;
A
#
# COMPACT_ATOMS: atom_id res chain seq x y z
N MET A 1 20.21 15.59 2.08
CA MET A 1 20.87 14.27 2.24
C MET A 1 20.09 13.42 3.25
N LEU A 2 18.88 12.98 2.91
CA LEU A 2 18.05 12.16 3.83
C LEU A 2 17.04 11.26 3.06
N MET A 3 17.40 10.74 1.88
CA MET A 3 16.51 9.88 1.07
C MET A 3 16.95 8.41 1.01
N ARG A 4 18.00 8.00 1.74
CA ARG A 4 18.61 6.66 1.56
C ARG A 4 18.18 5.58 2.56
N LYS A 5 17.32 5.86 3.54
CA LYS A 5 17.07 4.89 4.63
C LYS A 5 15.73 4.15 4.61
N LYS A 6 14.71 4.59 3.85
CA LYS A 6 13.40 3.88 3.83
C LYS A 6 13.29 2.77 2.77
N THR A 7 14.02 2.86 1.67
CA THR A 7 13.92 1.90 0.54
C THR A 7 14.81 0.66 0.68
N VAL A 8 15.66 0.59 1.71
CA VAL A 8 16.63 -0.51 1.86
C VAL A 8 15.97 -1.77 2.43
N LEU A 9 14.93 -1.64 3.26
CA LEU A 9 14.28 -2.80 3.89
C LEU A 9 13.51 -3.67 2.89
N SER A 10 12.96 -3.13 1.80
CA SER A 10 12.27 -3.94 0.78
C SER A 10 13.25 -4.70 -0.12
N ARG A 11 14.44 -4.14 -0.38
CA ARG A 11 15.42 -4.69 -1.34
C ARG A 11 16.01 -6.03 -0.89
N GLN A 12 16.16 -6.25 0.41
CA GLN A 12 16.81 -7.44 0.96
C GLN A 12 15.85 -8.62 1.16
N LEU A 13 14.55 -8.37 1.34
CA LEU A 13 13.58 -9.42 1.67
C LEU A 13 13.07 -10.18 0.43
N SER A 14 12.94 -9.54 -0.73
CA SER A 14 12.40 -10.22 -1.92
C SER A 14 13.46 -10.94 -2.77
N ARG A 15 14.68 -10.40 -2.88
CA ARG A 15 15.74 -10.97 -3.76
C ARG A 15 16.26 -12.33 -3.30
N GLN A 16 15.94 -12.79 -2.09
CA GLN A 16 16.51 -14.00 -1.49
C GLN A 16 15.52 -15.16 -1.33
N SER A 17 14.24 -14.99 -1.67
CA SER A 17 13.27 -16.08 -1.51
C SER A 17 12.25 -16.09 -2.64
N ASP A 18 12.05 -17.26 -3.25
CA ASP A 18 10.89 -17.56 -4.12
C ASP A 18 9.55 -17.50 -3.35
N ALA A 19 9.60 -17.24 -2.04
CA ALA A 19 8.43 -17.12 -1.19
C ALA A 19 7.55 -15.92 -1.57
N ALA A 20 6.24 -16.12 -1.48
CA ALA A 20 5.27 -15.05 -1.64
C ALA A 20 5.48 -13.97 -0.57
N CYS A 21 5.71 -12.72 -1.00
CA CYS A 21 5.96 -11.58 -0.13
C CYS A 21 4.98 -10.44 -0.42
N LEU A 22 4.46 -9.84 0.65
CA LEU A 22 3.62 -8.65 0.64
C LEU A 22 4.30 -7.54 1.44
N CYS A 23 4.52 -6.39 0.80
CA CYS A 23 5.01 -5.17 1.43
C CYS A 23 3.93 -4.10 1.40
N ALA A 24 3.41 -3.72 2.57
CA ALA A 24 2.36 -2.70 2.66
C ALA A 24 2.68 -1.62 3.70
N GLY A 25 2.30 -0.38 3.40
CA GLY A 25 2.47 0.76 4.29
C GLY A 25 2.66 2.07 3.53
N ASP A 26 3.15 3.07 4.25
CA ASP A 26 3.45 4.41 3.73
C ASP A 26 4.82 4.45 3.04
N TYR A 27 4.82 4.57 1.72
CA TYR A 27 6.03 4.75 0.92
C TYR A 27 6.47 6.21 0.84
N ASN A 28 5.60 7.15 1.20
CA ASN A 28 5.78 8.59 1.05
C ASN A 28 6.15 9.03 -0.39
N GLU A 29 5.82 8.21 -1.39
CA GLU A 29 6.12 8.42 -2.81
C GLU A 29 4.90 8.14 -3.69
N VAL A 30 4.84 8.81 -4.84
CA VAL A 30 3.75 8.67 -5.82
C VAL A 30 4.19 7.89 -7.05
N LEU A 31 3.37 6.93 -7.48
CA LEU A 31 3.69 6.06 -8.61
C LEU A 31 3.30 6.66 -9.98
N ARG A 32 2.47 7.71 -9.97
CA ARG A 32 1.95 8.39 -11.17
C ARG A 32 1.77 9.87 -10.85
N SER A 33 1.88 10.74 -11.86
CA SER A 33 1.68 12.19 -11.73
C SER A 33 0.30 12.53 -11.13
N ASN A 34 -0.73 11.80 -11.56
CA ASN A 34 -2.09 11.94 -11.04
C ASN A 34 -2.29 11.36 -9.62
N GLY A 35 -1.25 10.81 -8.99
CA GLY A 35 -1.27 10.29 -7.63
C GLY A 35 -1.24 11.36 -6.55
N LYS A 36 -1.13 12.64 -6.94
CA LYS A 36 -1.13 13.81 -6.06
C LYS A 36 -1.91 14.96 -6.70
N THR A 37 -2.60 15.77 -5.90
CA THR A 37 -3.20 17.03 -6.36
C THR A 37 -2.24 18.21 -6.15
N GLY A 38 -2.42 19.27 -6.93
CA GLY A 38 -1.51 20.42 -6.91
C GLY A 38 -0.22 20.12 -7.66
N MET A 39 0.93 20.53 -7.11
CA MET A 39 2.22 20.38 -7.79
C MET A 39 2.60 18.90 -7.99
N CYS A 40 2.80 18.54 -9.26
CA CYS A 40 3.31 17.24 -9.66
C CYS A 40 4.74 17.04 -9.13
N LYS A 41 5.05 15.81 -8.73
CA LYS A 41 6.44 15.41 -8.49
C LYS A 41 7.21 15.41 -9.82
N PRO A 42 8.51 15.74 -9.83
CA PRO A 42 9.35 15.58 -11.00
C PRO A 42 9.32 14.13 -11.51
N GLN A 43 9.36 13.96 -12.84
CA GLN A 43 9.25 12.65 -13.47
C GLN A 43 10.35 11.67 -13.02
N TRP A 44 11.58 12.16 -12.89
CA TRP A 44 12.72 11.36 -12.40
C TRP A 44 12.46 10.75 -11.01
N GLN A 45 11.79 11.45 -10.10
CA GLN A 45 11.49 10.92 -8.76
C GLN A 45 10.44 9.81 -8.83
N ILE A 46 9.45 9.94 -9.72
CA ILE A 46 8.45 8.91 -9.97
C ILE A 46 9.11 7.66 -10.56
N ASP A 47 10.02 7.85 -11.50
CA ASP A 47 10.72 6.74 -12.15
C ASP A 47 11.72 6.06 -11.21
N ASP A 48 12.42 6.79 -10.35
CA ASP A 48 13.25 6.21 -9.28
C ASP A 48 12.44 5.29 -8.37
N PHE A 49 11.21 5.69 -8.00
CA PHE A 49 10.35 4.84 -7.18
C PHE A 49 9.86 3.60 -7.95
N ARG A 50 9.50 3.73 -9.23
CA ARG A 50 9.13 2.59 -10.09
C ARG A 50 10.28 1.61 -10.26
N ASN A 51 11.48 2.11 -10.49
CA ASN A 51 12.69 1.31 -10.62
C ASN A 51 12.98 0.57 -9.31
N ALA A 52 12.84 1.24 -8.16
CA ALA A 52 13.02 0.59 -6.86
C ALA A 52 12.02 -0.56 -6.61
N LEU A 53 10.77 -0.42 -7.06
CA LEU A 53 9.78 -1.50 -7.00
C LEU A 53 10.14 -2.63 -7.97
N SER A 54 10.50 -2.31 -9.21
CA SER A 54 10.92 -3.28 -10.23
C SER A 54 12.15 -4.07 -9.80
N ASP A 55 13.19 -3.40 -9.29
CA ASP A 55 14.43 -4.00 -8.78
C ASP A 55 14.18 -4.93 -7.59
N SER A 56 13.05 -4.75 -6.90
CA SER A 56 12.64 -5.56 -5.76
C SER A 56 11.59 -6.61 -6.14
N ASP A 57 11.29 -6.83 -7.42
CA ASP A 57 10.16 -7.67 -7.86
C ASP A 57 8.88 -7.34 -7.06
N LEU A 58 8.51 -6.05 -6.97
CA LEU A 58 7.31 -5.62 -6.26
C LEU A 58 6.39 -4.89 -7.22
N THR A 59 5.11 -5.26 -7.20
CA THR A 59 4.07 -4.63 -8.02
C THR A 59 2.92 -4.13 -7.14
N ASP A 60 2.47 -2.89 -7.36
CA ASP A 60 1.28 -2.31 -6.69
C ASP A 60 0.05 -3.18 -6.96
N LEU A 61 -0.56 -3.74 -5.91
CA LEU A 61 -1.70 -4.67 -6.00
C LEU A 61 -3.03 -3.97 -6.33
N GLY A 62 -2.98 -2.67 -6.61
CA GLY A 62 -4.17 -1.86 -6.80
C GLY A 62 -4.91 -1.58 -5.49
N TYR A 63 -6.13 -1.08 -5.60
CA TYR A 63 -6.97 -0.73 -4.46
C TYR A 63 -8.43 -0.50 -4.86
N GLN A 64 -9.31 -0.50 -3.85
CA GLN A 64 -10.71 -0.08 -3.92
C GLN A 64 -10.96 1.07 -2.95
N GLY A 65 -11.95 1.93 -3.26
CA GLY A 65 -12.28 3.10 -2.45
C GLY A 65 -11.57 4.37 -2.92
N SER A 66 -11.23 5.25 -1.97
CA SER A 66 -10.64 6.57 -2.27
C SER A 66 -9.34 6.44 -3.06
N LYS A 67 -9.14 7.31 -4.06
CA LYS A 67 -7.88 7.40 -4.81
C LYS A 67 -6.70 7.83 -3.95
N TYR A 68 -6.94 8.71 -2.98
CA TYR A 68 -5.91 9.29 -2.14
C TYR A 68 -5.97 8.66 -0.75
N THR A 69 -4.80 8.44 -0.18
CA THR A 69 -4.66 7.90 1.18
C THR A 69 -4.23 8.98 2.15
N TRP A 70 -3.70 10.12 1.69
CA TRP A 70 -3.24 11.20 2.54
C TRP A 70 -3.82 12.56 2.14
N CYS A 71 -4.03 13.44 3.11
CA CYS A 71 -4.41 14.84 2.92
C CYS A 71 -3.63 15.76 3.86
N ASN A 72 -3.14 16.89 3.37
CA ASN A 72 -2.47 17.89 4.21
C ASN A 72 -3.41 18.63 5.20
N ARG A 73 -4.72 18.34 5.15
CA ARG A 73 -5.79 18.94 5.98
C ARG A 73 -5.87 20.47 5.95
N ARG A 74 -5.25 21.11 4.96
CA ARG A 74 -5.37 22.56 4.77
C ARG A 74 -6.72 22.89 4.13
N GLN A 75 -7.23 24.08 4.43
CA GLN A 75 -8.44 24.59 3.79
C GLN A 75 -8.21 24.88 2.30
N HIS A 76 -9.28 24.81 1.52
CA HIS A 76 -9.26 25.19 0.11
C HIS A 76 -8.77 26.65 -0.05
N PRO A 77 -7.99 26.99 -1.09
CA PRO A 77 -7.51 26.15 -2.20
C PRO A 77 -6.21 25.37 -1.91
N ASN A 78 -5.70 25.45 -0.68
CA ASN A 78 -4.39 24.90 -0.31
C ASN A 78 -4.42 23.40 0.04
N THR A 79 -5.58 22.74 -0.12
CA THR A 79 -5.76 21.31 0.17
C THR A 79 -5.00 20.46 -0.85
N VAL A 80 -4.11 19.60 -0.36
CA VAL A 80 -3.35 18.67 -1.18
C VAL A 80 -3.65 17.25 -0.74
N TRP A 81 -3.98 16.42 -1.72
CA TRP A 81 -4.23 15.00 -1.55
C TRP A 81 -3.13 14.20 -2.24
N ALA A 82 -2.75 13.06 -1.68
CA ALA A 82 -1.79 12.15 -2.29
C ALA A 82 -2.10 10.69 -1.97
N ARG A 83 -1.68 9.78 -2.85
CA ARG A 83 -1.65 8.34 -2.57
C ARG A 83 -0.24 7.91 -2.22
N LEU A 84 0.02 7.81 -0.91
CA LEU A 84 1.33 7.50 -0.34
C LEU A 84 1.40 6.08 0.23
N ASP A 85 0.26 5.59 0.70
CA ASP A 85 0.11 4.24 1.26
C ASP A 85 -0.23 3.25 0.14
N ARG A 86 0.51 2.15 0.07
CA ARG A 86 0.33 1.10 -0.95
C ARG A 86 0.53 -0.28 -0.35
N ALA A 87 0.00 -1.29 -1.05
CA ALA A 87 0.30 -2.68 -0.83
C ALA A 87 0.91 -3.24 -2.13
N CYS A 88 2.13 -3.74 -2.05
CA CYS A 88 2.88 -4.27 -3.16
C CYS A 88 3.19 -5.74 -2.90
N GLY A 89 2.93 -6.61 -3.88
CA GLY A 89 3.27 -8.03 -3.80
C GLY A 89 4.35 -8.38 -4.81
N ASN A 90 5.15 -9.39 -4.50
CA ASN A 90 6.06 -9.96 -5.48
C ASN A 90 5.35 -10.90 -6.46
N SER A 91 6.07 -11.34 -7.49
CA SER A 91 5.51 -12.21 -8.53
C SER A 91 4.87 -13.47 -7.91
N SER A 92 5.56 -14.12 -6.95
CA SER A 92 5.03 -15.27 -6.22
C SER A 92 3.75 -14.96 -5.43
N TRP A 93 3.64 -13.77 -4.81
CA TRP A 93 2.42 -13.35 -4.11
C TRP A 93 1.26 -13.19 -5.07
N ILE A 94 1.48 -12.51 -6.19
CA ILE A 94 0.43 -12.25 -7.19
C ILE A 94 -0.10 -13.56 -7.75
N THR A 95 0.77 -14.53 -8.02
CA THR A 95 0.37 -15.85 -8.49
C THR A 95 -0.40 -16.65 -7.43
N GLN A 96 0.08 -16.68 -6.18
CA GLN A 96 -0.54 -17.50 -5.12
C GLN A 96 -1.83 -16.88 -4.55
N PHE A 97 -1.93 -15.55 -4.55
CA PHE A 97 -3.01 -14.80 -3.93
C PHE A 97 -3.64 -13.82 -4.91
N ALA A 98 -3.99 -14.30 -6.12
CA ALA A 98 -4.59 -13.50 -7.18
C ALA A 98 -5.86 -12.74 -6.75
N ASN A 99 -6.60 -13.29 -5.77
CA ASN A 99 -7.80 -12.69 -5.19
C ASN A 99 -7.53 -11.67 -4.07
N THR A 100 -6.29 -11.19 -3.93
CA THR A 100 -5.94 -10.15 -2.95
C THR A 100 -6.75 -8.88 -3.21
N LYS A 101 -7.39 -8.36 -2.16
CA LYS A 101 -8.13 -7.10 -2.19
C LYS A 101 -7.49 -6.10 -1.24
N VAL A 102 -7.26 -4.90 -1.75
CA VAL A 102 -6.77 -3.76 -0.97
C VAL A 102 -7.88 -2.72 -0.95
N VAL A 103 -8.27 -2.25 0.23
CA VAL A 103 -9.35 -1.27 0.40
C VAL A 103 -8.84 -0.10 1.24
N HIS A 104 -9.02 1.11 0.72
CA HIS A 104 -8.75 2.33 1.48
C HIS A 104 -9.98 2.67 2.33
N LYS A 105 -9.80 2.80 3.65
CA LYS A 105 -10.85 3.20 4.58
C LYS A 105 -10.50 4.54 5.24
N ALA A 106 -11.46 5.45 5.29
CA ALA A 106 -11.28 6.73 5.95
C ALA A 106 -10.98 6.51 7.44
N ALA A 107 -10.03 7.28 7.97
CA ALA A 107 -9.73 7.35 9.40
C ALA A 107 -10.00 8.79 9.86
N PRO A 108 -11.09 9.06 10.60
CA PRO A 108 -11.51 10.43 10.94
C PRO A 108 -10.42 11.24 11.67
N TYR A 109 -9.58 10.56 12.45
CA TYR A 109 -8.57 11.18 13.29
C TYR A 109 -7.16 11.15 12.69
N SER A 110 -6.95 10.51 11.53
CA SER A 110 -5.65 10.46 10.83
C SER A 110 -5.69 11.27 9.53
N ASP A 111 -4.57 11.90 9.18
CA ASP A 111 -4.38 12.52 7.88
C ASP A 111 -4.12 11.46 6.79
N HIS A 112 -3.84 10.22 7.21
CA HIS A 112 -3.82 9.01 6.40
C HIS A 112 -5.13 8.21 6.48
N SER A 113 -5.44 7.47 5.42
CA SER A 113 -6.47 6.44 5.34
C SER A 113 -5.89 5.10 5.74
N LEU A 114 -6.71 4.21 6.29
CA LEU A 114 -6.32 2.84 6.60
C LEU A 114 -6.22 2.02 5.30
N LEU A 115 -5.17 1.21 5.20
CA LEU A 115 -5.06 0.13 4.21
C LEU A 115 -5.58 -1.17 4.81
N VAL A 116 -6.71 -1.65 4.29
CA VAL A 116 -7.27 -2.96 4.65
C VAL A 116 -6.94 -3.94 3.54
N ILE A 117 -6.16 -4.97 3.86
CA ILE A 117 -5.72 -5.99 2.89
C ILE A 117 -6.36 -7.32 3.28
N SER A 118 -7.04 -7.95 2.34
CA SER A 118 -7.58 -9.30 2.50
C SER A 118 -7.11 -10.19 1.37
N TRP A 119 -6.68 -11.39 1.73
CA TRP A 119 -6.24 -12.43 0.79
C TRP A 119 -6.77 -13.77 1.27
N GLY A 120 -6.84 -14.73 0.36
CA GLY A 120 -7.24 -16.09 0.65
C GLY A 120 -6.48 -17.02 -0.27
N VAL A 121 -6.14 -18.21 0.24
CA VAL A 121 -5.78 -19.33 -0.62
C VAL A 121 -7.09 -19.87 -1.16
N ASP A 122 -7.17 -20.16 -2.47
CA ASP A 122 -8.26 -20.97 -3.02
C ASP A 122 -8.10 -22.42 -2.52
N SER A 123 -8.26 -22.62 -1.22
CA SER A 123 -8.47 -23.93 -0.65
C SER A 123 -9.94 -24.26 -0.90
N GLY A 124 -10.21 -25.26 -1.74
CA GLY A 124 -11.53 -25.87 -1.94
C GLY A 124 -12.15 -26.48 -0.67
N PHE A 125 -11.78 -26.02 0.53
CA PHE A 125 -12.35 -26.38 1.80
C PHE A 125 -13.02 -25.15 2.43
N GLN A 126 -14.34 -25.12 2.30
CA GLN A 126 -15.25 -24.26 3.05
C GLN A 126 -15.02 -24.45 4.56
N ARG A 127 -14.10 -23.70 5.18
CA ARG A 127 -14.04 -23.61 6.64
C ARG A 127 -15.07 -22.58 7.10
N GLY A 128 -16.15 -23.11 7.65
CA GLY A 128 -17.29 -22.38 8.19
C GLY A 128 -16.90 -21.12 8.94
N ARG A 129 -17.59 -20.04 8.58
CA ARG A 129 -17.47 -18.68 9.09
C ARG A 129 -17.74 -18.66 10.61
N ARG A 130 -16.73 -18.93 11.43
CA ARG A 130 -16.82 -18.71 12.88
C ARG A 130 -16.90 -17.20 13.13
N LYS A 131 -18.08 -16.71 13.52
CA LYS A 131 -18.26 -15.35 14.04
C LYS A 131 -17.33 -15.17 15.24
N LYS A 132 -16.24 -14.41 15.07
CA LYS A 132 -15.43 -13.95 16.20
C LYS A 132 -16.25 -12.88 16.93
N GLN A 133 -16.68 -13.19 18.16
CA GLN A 133 -17.20 -12.18 19.08
C GLN A 133 -16.03 -11.30 19.52
N PHE A 134 -16.20 -9.98 19.36
CA PHE A 134 -15.30 -8.98 19.94
C PHE A 134 -15.82 -8.63 21.34
N ARG A 135 -14.94 -8.66 22.35
CA ARG A 135 -15.20 -8.18 23.70
C ARG A 135 -14.11 -7.16 24.05
N PHE A 136 -14.52 -5.98 24.50
CA PHE A 136 -13.62 -4.98 25.10
C PHE A 136 -13.78 -5.06 26.62
N GLU A 137 -12.66 -4.97 27.34
CA GLU A 137 -12.62 -4.81 28.78
C GLU A 137 -12.25 -3.35 29.08
N THR A 138 -13.14 -2.66 29.80
CA THR A 138 -12.91 -1.32 30.32
C THR A 138 -12.28 -1.44 31.70
N ARG A 139 -11.19 -0.69 31.93
CA ARG A 139 -10.63 -0.46 33.26
C ARG A 139 -11.36 0.69 33.95
#